data_AF-A0A2K3MEK0-F1
#
_entry.id   AF-A0A2K3MEK0-F1
#
_cell.length_a   1.000
_cell.length_b   1.000
_cell.length_c   1.000
_cell.angle_alpha   90.00
_cell.angle_beta   90.00
_cell.angle_gamma   90.00
#
_symmetry.space_group_name_H-M   'P 1'
#
loop_
_entity.id
_entity.type
_entity.pdbx_description
1 polymer ?
#
loop_
_entity_poly.entity_id
_entity_poly.type
_entity_poly.pdbx_seq_one_letter_code
_entity_poly.pdbx_strand_id
1 'polypeptide(L)'
;MPVFPKTYVKYNYIKKAIWKEFVKSRQTAEFKEKSQKDKDNHAKNVYPHVLSREGYKRLKEDMMNGKRLLISKYGSTLTDDDSSPSPLERYETWTRARIKKGGGFTSKPVKKVAEKIVSLVEETKKGVFVPKGRNDILTEAIGTPEHGGNVRGVGKKHNISTFFGRSKVSRQRQHIDVKEQLAEFKADMEAKFEEKLAQERKMMQDSLMETLKSMGLSQTSDTNNKVIEPEAQNDKLIVTGSAKGSCSPAPVKEAQNDIVVVIGSVKGSRSHAPVPEAQNDMDDVKKFV
;
A
#
# COMPACT_ATOMS: atom_id res chain seq x y z
N MET A 1 -27.46 47.04 1.92
CA MET A 1 -26.78 45.94 2.65
C MET A 1 -27.11 46.08 4.12
N PRO A 2 -27.59 45.04 4.82
CA PRO A 2 -27.83 45.13 6.26
C PRO A 2 -26.51 45.42 6.99
N VAL A 3 -26.50 46.45 7.83
CA VAL A 3 -25.35 46.82 8.64
C VAL A 3 -25.36 45.94 9.88
N PHE A 4 -24.58 44.86 9.88
CA PHE A 4 -24.44 44.02 11.07
C PHE A 4 -23.67 44.79 12.16
N PRO A 5 -24.14 44.78 13.42
CA PRO A 5 -23.42 45.43 14.51
C PRO A 5 -22.03 44.80 14.65
N LYS A 6 -21.03 45.63 14.90
CA LYS A 6 -19.65 45.16 15.12
C LYS A 6 -19.66 44.16 16.28
N THR A 7 -18.91 43.06 16.15
CA THR A 7 -18.94 41.93 17.10
C THR A 7 -18.68 42.31 18.55
N TYR A 8 -17.81 43.29 18.81
CA TYR A 8 -17.55 43.82 20.16
C TYR A 8 -18.73 44.60 20.78
N VAL A 9 -19.74 44.98 19.99
CA VAL A 9 -21.00 45.59 20.47
C VAL A 9 -22.00 44.50 20.89
N LYS A 10 -21.91 43.32 20.27
CA LYS A 10 -22.77 42.17 20.59
C LYS A 10 -22.23 41.34 21.76
N TYR A 11 -20.90 41.28 21.89
CA TYR A 11 -20.21 40.47 22.87
C TYR A 11 -19.34 41.36 23.76
N ASN A 12 -19.87 41.74 24.93
CA ASN A 12 -19.25 42.70 25.85
C ASN A 12 -17.88 42.24 26.39
N TYR A 13 -17.60 40.94 26.36
CA TYR A 13 -16.31 40.35 26.73
C TYR A 13 -15.22 40.54 25.66
N ILE A 14 -15.56 40.92 24.42
CA ILE A 14 -14.59 41.24 23.37
C ILE A 14 -14.25 42.73 23.44
N LYS A 15 -13.05 43.05 23.92
CA LYS A 15 -12.58 44.44 23.96
C LYS A 15 -12.40 44.98 22.53
N LYS A 16 -12.74 46.26 22.32
CA LYS A 16 -12.58 46.96 21.02
C LYS A 16 -11.16 46.89 20.47
N ALA A 17 -10.14 46.92 21.33
CA ALA A 17 -8.73 46.81 20.95
C ALA A 17 -8.42 45.43 20.33
N ILE A 18 -8.81 44.36 21.02
CA ILE A 18 -8.65 42.96 20.56
C ILE A 18 -9.35 42.77 19.20
N TRP A 19 -10.55 43.35 19.03
CA TRP A 19 -11.25 43.30 17.74
C TRP A 19 -10.48 43.99 16.61
N LYS A 20 -9.87 45.16 16.86
CA LYS A 20 -9.07 45.87 15.85
C LYS A 20 -7.84 45.05 15.45
N GLU A 21 -7.14 44.45 16.40
CA GLU A 21 -6.01 43.56 16.14
C GLU A 21 -6.41 42.34 15.30
N PHE A 22 -7.54 41.72 15.64
CA PHE A 22 -8.12 40.63 14.85
C PHE A 22 -8.43 41.07 13.41
N VAL A 23 -9.06 42.23 13.21
CA VAL A 23 -9.34 42.73 11.85
C VAL A 23 -8.05 42.97 11.08
N LYS A 24 -7.03 43.55 11.72
CA LYS A 24 -5.71 43.76 11.10
C LYS A 24 -5.06 42.44 10.69
N SER A 25 -5.12 41.40 11.53
CA SER A 25 -4.56 40.08 11.21
C SER A 25 -5.29 39.37 10.06
N ARG A 26 -6.59 39.64 9.85
CA ARG A 26 -7.36 39.13 8.70
C ARG A 26 -7.19 39.96 7.42
N GLN A 27 -6.56 41.13 7.49
CA GLN A 27 -6.34 42.00 6.32
C GLN A 27 -4.96 41.82 5.68
N THR A 28 -4.05 41.09 6.31
CA THR A 28 -2.71 40.81 5.77
C THR A 28 -2.79 40.08 4.42
N ALA A 29 -1.81 40.32 3.55
CA ALA A 29 -1.74 39.68 2.23
C ALA A 29 -1.67 38.15 2.35
N GLU A 30 -0.82 37.64 3.24
CA GLU A 30 -0.66 36.21 3.53
C GLU A 30 -1.98 35.54 3.94
N PHE A 31 -2.76 36.19 4.82
CA PHE A 31 -4.04 35.62 5.25
C PHE A 31 -5.05 35.59 4.10
N LYS A 32 -5.12 36.65 3.30
CA LYS A 32 -6.01 36.72 2.13
C LYS A 32 -5.65 35.65 1.09
N GLU A 33 -4.36 35.47 0.81
CA GLU A 33 -3.87 34.44 -0.10
C GLU A 33 -4.26 33.04 0.41
N LYS A 34 -3.99 32.73 1.67
CA LYS A 34 -4.40 31.46 2.30
C LYS A 34 -5.91 31.26 2.23
N SER A 35 -6.69 32.29 2.54
CA SER A 35 -8.15 32.24 2.48
C SER A 35 -8.65 32.00 1.06
N GLN A 36 -8.03 32.61 0.05
CA GLN A 36 -8.40 32.41 -1.35
C GLN A 36 -8.07 30.98 -1.79
N LYS A 37 -6.88 30.49 -1.47
CA LYS A 37 -6.47 29.10 -1.73
C LYS A 37 -7.43 28.09 -1.12
N ASP A 38 -7.87 28.31 0.11
CA ASP A 38 -8.84 27.45 0.79
C ASP A 38 -10.22 27.49 0.12
N LYS A 39 -10.66 28.66 -0.36
CA LYS A 39 -11.90 28.80 -1.16
C LYS A 39 -11.80 28.05 -2.49
N ASP A 40 -10.69 28.21 -3.20
CA ASP A 40 -10.45 27.55 -4.49
C ASP A 40 -10.42 26.03 -4.31
N ASN A 41 -9.78 25.54 -3.24
CA ASN A 41 -9.78 24.13 -2.89
C ASN A 41 -11.19 23.63 -2.52
N HIS A 42 -11.98 24.42 -1.80
CA HIS A 42 -13.36 24.07 -1.49
C HIS A 42 -14.24 24.02 -2.76
N ALA A 43 -14.05 24.95 -3.69
CA ALA A 43 -14.78 25.01 -4.96
C ALA A 43 -14.56 23.78 -5.85
N LYS A 44 -13.40 23.12 -5.74
CA LYS A 44 -13.10 21.86 -6.44
C LYS A 44 -13.92 20.66 -5.93
N ASN A 45 -14.62 20.79 -4.80
CA ASN A 45 -15.47 19.71 -4.29
C ASN A 45 -16.78 19.62 -5.09
N VAL A 46 -16.81 18.70 -6.05
CA VAL A 46 -17.97 18.44 -6.93
C VAL A 46 -19.18 17.88 -6.17
N TYR A 47 -18.94 17.14 -5.08
CA TYR A 47 -19.95 16.35 -4.36
C TYR A 47 -20.03 16.73 -2.86
N PRO A 48 -20.36 18.00 -2.52
CA PRO A 48 -20.41 18.46 -1.14
C PRO A 48 -21.51 17.72 -0.37
N HIS A 49 -21.21 17.33 0.88
CA HIS A 49 -22.16 16.73 1.81
C HIS A 49 -22.68 17.77 2.81
N VAL A 50 -23.81 17.47 3.47
CA VAL A 50 -24.46 18.35 4.47
C VAL A 50 -24.45 17.78 5.89
N LEU A 51 -23.61 16.76 6.13
CA LEU A 51 -23.44 16.16 7.45
C LEU A 51 -22.93 17.16 8.50
N SER A 52 -23.39 16.98 9.73
CA SER A 52 -22.96 17.76 10.91
C SER A 52 -21.64 17.22 11.48
N ARG A 53 -21.26 17.71 12.67
CA ARG A 53 -20.06 17.32 13.42
C ARG A 53 -19.92 15.81 13.61
N GLU A 54 -21.02 15.08 13.79
CA GLU A 54 -21.01 13.63 14.02
C GLU A 54 -20.89 12.82 12.72
N GLY A 55 -21.04 13.47 11.57
CA GLY A 55 -20.77 12.89 10.26
C GLY A 55 -21.63 11.65 9.95
N TYR A 56 -20.98 10.65 9.35
CA TYR A 56 -21.61 9.40 8.94
C TYR A 56 -22.03 8.50 10.11
N LYS A 57 -21.48 8.70 11.33
CA LYS A 57 -21.85 7.90 12.51
C LYS A 57 -23.32 8.13 12.83
N ARG A 58 -23.68 9.38 13.10
CA ARG A 58 -25.06 9.80 13.39
C ARG A 58 -26.00 9.50 12.23
N LEU A 59 -25.55 9.77 10.99
CA LEU A 59 -26.36 9.47 9.81
C LEU A 59 -26.80 8.00 9.76
N LYS A 60 -25.86 7.07 9.97
CA LYS A 60 -26.15 5.62 9.93
C LYS A 60 -27.11 5.22 11.05
N GLU A 61 -26.92 5.78 12.24
CA GLU A 61 -27.79 5.55 13.39
C GLU A 61 -29.23 6.05 13.11
N ASP A 62 -29.38 7.27 12.63
CA ASP A 62 -30.67 7.85 12.25
C ASP A 62 -31.38 7.00 11.17
N MET A 63 -30.63 6.53 10.17
CA MET A 63 -31.16 5.67 9.10
C MET A 63 -31.59 4.29 9.61
N MET A 64 -30.80 3.65 10.47
CA MET A 64 -31.15 2.35 11.06
C MET A 64 -32.35 2.45 12.01
N ASN A 65 -32.42 3.51 12.81
CA ASN A 65 -33.57 3.78 13.66
C ASN A 65 -34.84 3.99 12.82
N GLY A 66 -34.72 4.69 11.68
CA GLY A 66 -35.80 4.82 10.70
C GLY A 66 -36.25 3.47 10.12
N LYS A 67 -35.31 2.60 9.71
CA LYS A 67 -35.64 1.24 9.24
C LYS A 67 -36.34 0.42 10.33
N ARG A 68 -35.85 0.47 11.58
CA ARG A 68 -36.48 -0.22 12.72
C ARG A 68 -37.90 0.27 13.00
N LEU A 69 -38.13 1.58 12.95
CA LEU A 69 -39.46 2.15 13.14
C LEU A 69 -40.43 1.74 12.02
N LEU A 70 -39.96 1.69 10.78
CA LEU A 70 -40.75 1.20 9.64
C LEU A 70 -41.15 -0.27 9.82
N ILE A 71 -40.21 -1.13 10.24
CA ILE A 71 -40.48 -2.54 10.54
C ILE A 71 -41.49 -2.65 11.69
N SER A 72 -41.30 -1.92 12.79
CA SER A 72 -42.24 -1.94 13.91
C SER A 72 -43.65 -1.48 13.52
N LYS A 73 -43.77 -0.52 12.59
CA LYS A 73 -45.06 0.05 12.19
C LYS A 73 -45.81 -0.79 11.16
N TYR A 74 -45.09 -1.44 10.24
CA TYR A 74 -45.68 -2.12 9.07
C TYR A 74 -45.31 -3.61 8.94
N GLY A 75 -44.37 -4.12 9.74
CA GLY A 75 -43.78 -5.45 9.63
C GLY A 75 -44.49 -6.55 10.43
N SER A 76 -45.71 -6.33 10.89
CA SER A 76 -46.47 -7.26 11.75
C SER A 76 -46.88 -8.60 11.09
N THR A 77 -46.43 -8.91 9.86
CA THR A 77 -46.79 -10.12 9.11
C THR A 77 -45.60 -11.02 8.75
N LEU A 78 -44.40 -10.78 9.29
CA LEU A 78 -43.23 -11.63 9.02
C LEU A 78 -42.77 -12.35 10.30
N THR A 79 -42.55 -13.65 10.17
CA THR A 79 -42.06 -14.58 11.20
C THR A 79 -40.81 -14.06 11.90
N ASP A 80 -40.62 -14.45 13.17
CA ASP A 80 -39.62 -13.93 14.14
C ASP A 80 -38.14 -13.89 13.67
N ASP A 81 -37.79 -14.47 12.53
CA ASP A 81 -36.43 -14.55 11.97
C ASP A 81 -36.01 -13.32 11.11
N ASP A 82 -36.95 -12.52 10.58
CA ASP A 82 -36.67 -11.42 9.63
C ASP A 82 -36.86 -10.00 10.21
N SER A 83 -36.96 -9.87 11.53
CA SER A 83 -37.26 -8.58 12.20
C SER A 83 -36.07 -7.62 12.33
N SER A 84 -34.87 -8.00 11.89
CA SER A 84 -33.67 -7.16 12.01
C SER A 84 -33.49 -6.28 10.77
N PRO A 85 -33.32 -4.95 10.92
CA PRO A 85 -33.14 -4.06 9.78
C PRO A 85 -31.88 -4.43 8.99
N SER A 86 -32.03 -4.61 7.68
CA SER A 86 -30.91 -4.95 6.81
C SER A 86 -29.79 -3.90 6.89
N PRO A 87 -28.51 -4.32 6.81
CA PRO A 87 -27.37 -3.41 6.86
C PRO A 87 -27.49 -2.27 5.84
N LEU A 88 -27.00 -1.09 6.22
CA LEU A 88 -26.98 0.07 5.30
C LEU A 88 -25.91 -0.10 4.25
N GLU A 89 -26.31 0.00 2.99
CA GLU A 89 -25.38 0.00 1.87
C GLU A 89 -24.69 1.37 1.73
N ARG A 90 -23.44 1.39 1.27
CA ARG A 90 -22.68 2.65 1.25
C ARG A 90 -23.22 3.67 0.25
N TYR A 91 -23.89 3.24 -0.82
CA TYR A 91 -24.53 4.17 -1.76
C TYR A 91 -25.72 4.88 -1.09
N GLU A 92 -26.45 4.21 -0.18
CA GLU A 92 -27.56 4.81 0.57
C GLU A 92 -27.05 5.93 1.46
N THR A 93 -26.00 5.65 2.26
CA THR A 93 -25.41 6.63 3.16
C THR A 93 -24.74 7.77 2.39
N TRP A 94 -24.07 7.48 1.26
CA TRP A 94 -23.49 8.51 0.40
C TRP A 94 -24.56 9.45 -0.17
N THR A 95 -25.68 8.89 -0.62
CA THR A 95 -26.81 9.64 -1.21
C THR A 95 -27.48 10.48 -0.13
N ARG A 96 -27.84 9.89 1.01
CA ARG A 96 -28.51 10.58 2.11
C ARG A 96 -27.68 11.73 2.69
N ALA A 97 -26.35 11.58 2.75
CA ALA A 97 -25.43 12.63 3.20
C ALA A 97 -25.45 13.90 2.31
N ARG A 98 -26.05 13.84 1.13
CA ARG A 98 -26.08 14.92 0.13
C ARG A 98 -27.49 15.41 -0.18
N ILE A 99 -28.44 15.07 0.68
CA ILE A 99 -29.82 15.59 0.66
C ILE A 99 -29.91 16.72 1.69
N LYS A 100 -30.26 17.92 1.23
CA LYS A 100 -30.51 19.09 2.07
C LYS A 100 -31.74 18.87 2.96
N LYS A 101 -31.90 19.69 4.01
CA LYS A 101 -33.08 19.66 4.88
C LYS A 101 -34.41 19.84 4.10
N GLY A 102 -34.41 20.58 2.99
CA GLY A 102 -35.56 20.75 2.10
C GLY A 102 -35.72 19.67 1.03
N GLY A 103 -35.08 18.51 1.17
CA GLY A 103 -35.24 17.35 0.27
C GLY A 103 -34.43 17.40 -1.04
N GLY A 104 -33.99 18.58 -1.49
CA GLY A 104 -33.16 18.70 -2.70
C GLY A 104 -31.70 18.23 -2.51
N PHE A 105 -31.06 17.81 -3.61
CA PHE A 105 -29.63 17.47 -3.61
C PHE A 105 -28.73 18.70 -3.43
N THR A 106 -27.49 18.46 -2.98
CA THR A 106 -26.51 19.53 -2.76
C THR A 106 -26.07 20.24 -4.03
N SER A 107 -25.89 19.50 -5.12
CA SER A 107 -25.44 20.01 -6.42
C SER A 107 -26.07 19.23 -7.59
N LYS A 108 -26.04 19.80 -8.81
CA LYS A 108 -26.51 19.11 -10.02
C LYS A 108 -25.72 17.81 -10.30
N PRO A 109 -24.38 17.76 -10.16
CA PRO A 109 -23.63 16.51 -10.31
C PRO A 109 -24.04 15.41 -9.33
N VAL A 110 -24.33 15.77 -8.06
CA VAL A 110 -24.83 14.79 -7.08
C VAL A 110 -26.14 14.17 -7.52
N LYS A 111 -27.07 14.98 -8.06
CA LYS A 111 -28.34 14.49 -8.58
C LYS A 111 -28.14 13.45 -9.68
N LYS A 112 -27.25 13.71 -10.65
CA LYS A 112 -26.92 12.76 -11.73
C LYS A 112 -26.35 11.44 -11.19
N VAL A 113 -25.46 11.51 -10.19
CA VAL A 113 -24.92 10.30 -9.55
C VAL A 113 -26.03 9.52 -8.83
N ALA A 114 -26.94 10.22 -8.13
CA ALA A 114 -28.06 9.57 -7.45
C ALA A 114 -29.02 8.88 -8.44
N GLU A 115 -29.29 9.48 -9.59
CA GLU A 115 -30.08 8.86 -10.68
C GLU A 115 -29.39 7.62 -11.24
N LYS A 116 -28.06 7.67 -11.45
CA LYS A 116 -27.28 6.51 -11.88
C LYS A 116 -27.26 5.40 -10.82
N ILE A 117 -27.20 5.75 -9.53
CA ILE A 117 -27.31 4.78 -8.42
C ILE A 117 -28.63 4.03 -8.48
N VAL A 118 -29.76 4.72 -8.67
CA VAL A 118 -31.08 4.08 -8.77
C VAL A 118 -31.10 3.06 -9.91
N SER A 119 -30.59 3.45 -11.08
CA SER A 119 -30.50 2.57 -12.25
C SER A 119 -29.65 1.33 -11.98
N LEU A 120 -28.46 1.50 -11.38
CA LEU A 120 -27.56 0.39 -11.04
C LEU A 120 -28.13 -0.54 -9.95
N VAL A 121 -28.89 0.00 -8.99
CA VAL A 121 -29.59 -0.82 -7.99
C VAL A 121 -30.63 -1.71 -8.67
N GLU A 122 -31.38 -1.20 -9.64
CA GLU A 122 -32.34 -1.98 -10.43
C GLU A 122 -31.64 -3.04 -11.28
N GLU A 123 -30.54 -2.69 -11.95
CA GLU A 123 -29.72 -3.65 -12.71
C GLU A 123 -29.14 -4.75 -11.82
N THR A 124 -28.75 -4.41 -10.59
CA THR A 124 -28.26 -5.38 -9.61
C THR A 124 -29.35 -6.37 -9.22
N LYS A 125 -30.59 -5.88 -8.99
CA LYS A 125 -31.74 -6.73 -8.70
C LYS A 125 -32.09 -7.68 -9.85
N LYS A 126 -31.87 -7.24 -11.10
CA LYS A 126 -32.06 -8.06 -12.31
C LYS A 126 -30.88 -9.01 -12.57
N GLY A 127 -29.79 -8.93 -11.79
CA GLY A 127 -28.58 -9.72 -11.97
C GLY A 127 -27.68 -9.27 -13.14
N VAL A 128 -27.99 -8.14 -13.78
CA VAL A 128 -27.20 -7.58 -14.89
C VAL A 128 -25.90 -6.98 -14.37
N PHE A 129 -25.97 -6.26 -13.25
CA PHE A 129 -24.81 -5.71 -12.57
C PHE A 129 -24.49 -6.54 -11.33
N VAL A 130 -23.26 -7.05 -11.23
CA VAL A 130 -22.80 -7.79 -10.05
C VAL A 130 -21.67 -7.01 -9.37
N PRO A 131 -21.95 -6.31 -8.26
CA PRO A 131 -20.93 -5.59 -7.50
C PRO A 131 -19.80 -6.54 -7.05
N LYS A 132 -18.55 -6.16 -7.30
CA LYS A 132 -17.38 -6.97 -6.89
C LYS A 132 -16.29 -6.12 -6.24
N GLY A 133 -16.10 -6.32 -4.93
CA GLY A 133 -15.05 -5.66 -4.17
C GLY A 133 -15.17 -4.14 -4.26
N ARG A 134 -14.17 -3.48 -4.85
CA ARG A 134 -14.13 -2.02 -5.01
C ARG A 134 -15.00 -1.49 -6.16
N ASN A 135 -15.39 -2.37 -7.09
CA ASN A 135 -16.22 -2.04 -8.24
C ASN A 135 -17.68 -2.35 -7.87
N ASP A 136 -18.28 -1.49 -7.07
CA ASP A 136 -19.68 -1.59 -6.70
C ASP A 136 -20.50 -0.43 -7.26
N ILE A 137 -21.78 -0.40 -6.90
CA ILE A 137 -22.77 0.58 -7.35
C ILE A 137 -22.26 2.02 -7.18
N LEU A 138 -21.67 2.36 -6.03
CA LEU A 138 -21.24 3.74 -5.77
C LEU A 138 -20.01 4.11 -6.60
N THR A 139 -19.04 3.20 -6.71
CA THR A 139 -17.85 3.44 -7.54
C THR A 139 -18.23 3.60 -9.00
N GLU A 140 -19.10 2.73 -9.50
CA GLU A 140 -19.60 2.76 -10.88
C GLU A 140 -20.43 4.02 -11.15
N ALA A 141 -21.31 4.40 -10.23
CA ALA A 141 -22.12 5.61 -10.37
C ALA A 141 -21.29 6.89 -10.44
N ILE A 142 -20.19 6.97 -9.68
CA ILE A 142 -19.29 8.14 -9.73
C ILE A 142 -18.33 8.07 -10.92
N GLY A 143 -17.98 6.86 -11.39
CA GLY A 143 -17.08 6.65 -12.52
C GLY A 143 -15.60 6.88 -12.20
N THR A 144 -15.23 6.93 -10.91
CA THR A 144 -13.84 7.09 -10.49
C THR A 144 -13.46 6.04 -9.44
N PRO A 145 -12.25 5.45 -9.50
CA PRO A 145 -11.76 4.58 -8.45
C PRO A 145 -11.74 5.22 -7.06
N GLU A 146 -11.80 4.39 -6.02
CA GLU A 146 -11.72 4.83 -4.63
C GLU A 146 -10.33 5.37 -4.28
N HIS A 147 -10.27 6.41 -3.44
CA HIS A 147 -9.01 7.05 -3.08
C HIS A 147 -8.27 6.32 -1.94
N GLY A 148 -6.95 6.18 -2.04
CA GLY A 148 -6.08 5.30 -1.24
C GLY A 148 -6.18 5.34 0.30
N GLY A 149 -6.80 6.35 0.90
CA GLY A 149 -6.91 6.48 2.36
C GLY A 149 -8.30 6.26 2.95
N ASN A 150 -9.37 6.57 2.20
CA ASN A 150 -10.70 6.74 2.77
C ASN A 150 -11.76 6.09 1.87
N VAL A 151 -12.81 5.53 2.49
CA VAL A 151 -13.95 4.96 1.76
C VAL A 151 -15.09 5.98 1.69
N ARG A 152 -15.57 6.27 0.47
CA ARG A 152 -16.72 7.16 0.25
C ARG A 152 -17.98 6.57 0.91
N GLY A 153 -18.74 7.44 1.58
CA GLY A 153 -20.04 7.06 2.15
C GLY A 153 -19.99 6.36 3.51
N VAL A 154 -18.82 6.01 4.04
CA VAL A 154 -18.73 5.13 5.22
C VAL A 154 -18.25 5.84 6.49
N GLY A 155 -17.44 6.91 6.34
CA GLY A 155 -16.87 7.69 7.44
C GLY A 155 -15.40 7.35 7.74
N LYS A 156 -14.78 8.06 8.70
CA LYS A 156 -13.32 7.99 8.98
C LYS A 156 -12.81 6.69 9.62
N LYS A 157 -13.69 5.81 10.11
CA LYS A 157 -13.30 4.57 10.82
C LYS A 157 -12.87 3.43 9.91
N HIS A 158 -13.05 3.58 8.59
CA HIS A 158 -12.77 2.51 7.63
C HIS A 158 -11.74 2.99 6.61
N ASN A 159 -10.67 2.20 6.47
CA ASN A 159 -9.76 2.32 5.35
C ASN A 159 -10.20 1.35 4.24
N ILE A 160 -9.63 1.48 3.05
CA ILE A 160 -9.96 0.62 1.90
C ILE A 160 -9.81 -0.87 2.26
N SER A 161 -8.75 -1.24 2.98
CA SER A 161 -8.45 -2.64 3.30
C SER A 161 -9.38 -3.25 4.35
N THR A 162 -9.87 -2.45 5.30
CA THR A 162 -10.78 -2.93 6.35
C THR A 162 -12.21 -2.99 5.85
N PHE A 163 -12.57 -2.17 4.86
CA PHE A 163 -13.91 -2.19 4.26
C PHE A 163 -14.05 -3.23 3.15
N PHE A 164 -13.15 -3.23 2.15
CA PHE A 164 -13.23 -4.14 1.00
C PHE A 164 -12.43 -5.43 1.18
N GLY A 165 -11.71 -5.58 2.29
CA GLY A 165 -10.72 -6.62 2.48
C GLY A 165 -9.39 -6.31 1.77
N ARG A 166 -8.33 -7.01 2.18
CA ARG A 166 -7.04 -7.00 1.46
C ARG A 166 -7.15 -7.91 0.24
N SER A 167 -6.84 -7.38 -0.94
CA SER A 167 -6.68 -8.19 -2.15
C SER A 167 -5.59 -9.24 -1.93
N LYS A 168 -5.92 -10.53 -2.08
CA LYS A 168 -4.97 -11.64 -1.94
C LYS A 168 -3.72 -11.48 -2.84
N VAL A 169 -3.89 -10.80 -3.99
CA VAL A 169 -2.82 -10.47 -4.95
C VAL A 169 -1.66 -9.68 -4.33
N SER A 170 -1.89 -8.89 -3.28
CA SER A 170 -0.80 -8.14 -2.62
C SER A 170 0.17 -9.05 -1.86
N ARG A 171 -0.25 -10.26 -1.45
CA ARG A 171 0.66 -11.26 -0.87
C ARG A 171 1.52 -11.97 -1.92
N GLN A 172 1.16 -11.84 -3.20
CA GLN A 172 1.83 -12.51 -4.31
C GLN A 172 2.82 -11.61 -5.04
N ARG A 173 2.83 -10.30 -4.75
CA ARG A 173 3.76 -9.32 -5.36
C ARG A 173 5.17 -9.32 -4.76
N GLN A 174 5.58 -10.38 -4.06
CA GLN A 174 6.97 -10.59 -3.61
C GLN A 174 7.34 -12.09 -3.67
N HIS A 175 6.92 -12.78 -4.74
CA HIS A 175 7.65 -13.95 -5.19
C HIS A 175 8.23 -13.63 -6.56
N ILE A 176 9.10 -12.62 -6.60
CA ILE A 176 10.21 -12.68 -7.56
C ILE A 176 10.87 -14.01 -7.20
N ASP A 177 11.02 -14.93 -8.16
CA ASP A 177 11.69 -16.19 -7.88
C ASP A 177 13.15 -15.87 -7.59
N VAL A 178 13.45 -15.61 -6.31
CA VAL A 178 14.78 -15.28 -5.79
C VAL A 178 15.78 -16.34 -6.23
N LYS A 179 15.31 -17.58 -6.45
CA LYS A 179 16.12 -18.69 -6.94
C LYS A 179 16.56 -18.51 -8.39
N GLU A 180 15.68 -18.00 -9.26
CA GLU A 180 15.99 -17.77 -10.68
C GLU A 180 16.99 -16.62 -10.84
N GLN A 181 16.78 -15.50 -10.11
CA GLN A 181 17.73 -14.38 -10.13
C GLN A 181 19.09 -14.73 -9.51
N LEU A 182 19.14 -15.57 -8.46
CA LEU A 182 20.39 -16.07 -7.90
C LEU A 182 21.11 -17.01 -8.85
N ALA A 183 20.38 -17.85 -9.58
CA ALA A 183 20.95 -18.75 -10.57
C ALA A 183 21.55 -17.97 -11.75
N GLU A 184 20.83 -16.96 -12.25
CA GLU A 184 21.30 -16.09 -13.33
C GLU A 184 22.53 -15.27 -12.91
N PHE A 185 22.53 -14.70 -11.71
CA PHE A 185 23.69 -13.97 -11.17
C PHE A 185 24.90 -14.89 -10.95
N LYS A 186 24.69 -16.13 -10.49
CA LYS A 186 25.76 -17.12 -10.31
C LYS A 186 26.36 -17.53 -11.66
N ALA A 187 25.52 -17.77 -12.67
CA ALA A 187 25.99 -18.11 -14.00
C ALA A 187 26.79 -16.97 -14.66
N ASP A 188 26.35 -15.72 -14.51
CA ASP A 188 27.07 -14.54 -15.02
C ASP A 188 28.44 -14.35 -14.33
N MET A 189 28.52 -14.61 -13.02
CA MET A 189 29.79 -14.59 -12.28
C MET A 189 30.75 -15.70 -12.70
N GLU A 190 30.25 -16.92 -12.92
CA GLU A 190 31.06 -18.06 -13.40
C GLU A 190 31.59 -17.80 -14.82
N ALA A 191 30.74 -17.29 -15.73
CA ALA A 191 31.14 -16.95 -17.10
C ALA A 191 32.23 -15.86 -17.12
N LYS A 192 32.09 -14.80 -16.32
CA LYS A 192 33.11 -13.75 -16.20
C LYS A 192 34.43 -14.26 -15.63
N PHE A 193 34.37 -15.25 -14.73
CA PHE A 193 35.57 -15.85 -14.17
C PHE A 193 36.29 -16.74 -15.19
N GLU A 194 35.56 -17.56 -15.94
CA GLU A 194 36.11 -18.37 -17.02
C GLU A 194 36.72 -17.52 -18.14
N GLU A 195 36.06 -16.42 -18.53
CA GLU A 195 36.60 -15.47 -19.51
C GLU A 195 37.93 -14.87 -19.03
N LYS A 196 38.00 -14.45 -17.76
CA LYS A 196 39.24 -13.91 -17.18
C LYS A 196 40.36 -14.95 -17.14
N LEU A 197 40.04 -16.20 -16.81
CA LEU A 197 40.98 -17.34 -16.84
C LEU A 197 41.48 -17.64 -18.26
N ALA A 198 40.60 -17.58 -19.25
CA ALA A 198 40.96 -17.75 -20.65
C ALA A 198 41.88 -16.62 -21.13
N GLN A 199 41.58 -15.38 -20.72
CA GLN A 199 42.43 -14.22 -21.02
C GLN A 199 43.81 -14.35 -20.38
N GLU A 200 43.91 -14.76 -19.12
CA GLU A 200 45.20 -15.01 -18.45
C GLU A 200 46.00 -16.13 -19.11
N ARG A 201 45.35 -17.25 -19.48
CA ARG A 201 46.00 -18.34 -20.22
C ARG A 201 46.55 -17.87 -21.55
N LYS A 202 45.79 -17.04 -22.28
CA LYS A 202 46.23 -16.47 -23.55
C LYS A 202 47.44 -15.55 -23.36
N MET A 203 47.39 -14.65 -22.37
CA MET A 203 48.53 -13.78 -22.06
C MET A 203 49.78 -14.57 -21.66
N MET A 204 49.63 -15.67 -20.93
CA MET A 204 50.74 -16.55 -20.56
C MET A 204 51.31 -17.28 -21.78
N GLN A 205 50.46 -17.76 -22.69
CA GLN A 205 50.89 -18.39 -23.95
C GLN A 205 51.62 -17.39 -24.86
N ASP A 206 51.07 -16.18 -25.02
CA ASP A 206 51.67 -15.12 -25.83
C ASP A 206 53.03 -14.71 -25.26
N SER A 207 53.13 -14.55 -23.93
CA SER A 207 54.39 -14.28 -23.23
C SER A 207 55.42 -15.39 -23.46
N LEU A 208 55.04 -16.65 -23.32
CA LEU A 208 55.93 -17.78 -23.58
C LEU A 208 56.40 -17.81 -25.06
N MET A 209 55.49 -17.60 -26.01
CA MET A 209 55.83 -17.50 -27.43
C MET A 209 56.79 -16.34 -27.72
N GLU A 210 56.62 -15.21 -27.06
CA GLU A 210 57.51 -14.05 -27.17
C GLU A 210 58.90 -14.34 -26.58
N THR A 211 58.99 -15.05 -25.45
CA THR A 211 60.27 -15.52 -24.91
C THR A 211 60.97 -16.54 -25.80
N LEU A 212 60.23 -17.46 -26.43
CA LEU A 212 60.79 -18.44 -27.35
C LEU A 212 61.31 -17.77 -28.64
N LYS A 213 60.59 -16.76 -29.12
CA LYS A 213 60.99 -15.95 -30.27
C LYS A 213 62.22 -15.11 -29.99
N SER A 214 62.33 -14.52 -28.80
CA SER A 214 63.50 -13.71 -28.40
C SER A 214 64.75 -14.55 -28.14
N MET A 215 64.59 -15.82 -27.71
CA MET A 215 65.68 -16.79 -27.58
C MET A 215 66.08 -17.46 -28.92
N GLY A 216 65.44 -17.10 -30.03
CA GLY A 216 65.81 -17.57 -31.38
C GLY A 216 65.33 -18.99 -31.72
N LEU A 217 64.42 -19.58 -30.95
CA LEU A 217 63.80 -20.87 -31.28
C LEU A 217 62.59 -20.64 -32.20
N SER A 218 62.85 -20.42 -33.50
CA SER A 218 61.80 -20.42 -34.53
C SER A 218 61.95 -21.67 -35.40
N GLN A 219 61.16 -22.71 -35.15
CA GLN A 219 60.86 -23.72 -36.17
C GLN A 219 59.40 -23.56 -36.58
N THR A 220 59.20 -23.04 -37.79
CA THR A 220 57.95 -23.20 -38.55
C THR A 220 57.98 -24.58 -39.18
N SER A 221 57.21 -25.52 -38.66
CA SER A 221 56.78 -26.68 -39.43
C SER A 221 55.36 -26.42 -39.91
N ASP A 222 55.25 -25.79 -41.07
CA ASP A 222 54.13 -26.07 -41.96
C ASP A 222 54.19 -27.56 -42.31
N THR A 223 53.15 -28.32 -42.01
CA THR A 223 52.75 -29.46 -42.85
C THR A 223 51.34 -29.91 -42.52
N ASN A 224 50.47 -29.70 -43.51
CA ASN A 224 49.41 -30.58 -43.96
C ASN A 224 48.30 -30.99 -42.98
N ASN A 225 47.15 -30.37 -43.22
CA ASN A 225 45.84 -30.98 -43.06
C ASN A 225 45.84 -32.43 -43.58
N LYS A 226 45.62 -33.39 -42.68
CA LYS A 226 45.00 -34.67 -43.03
C LYS A 226 44.00 -35.01 -41.94
N VAL A 227 42.73 -34.82 -42.28
CA VAL A 227 41.60 -35.43 -41.59
C VAL A 227 41.82 -36.95 -41.59
N ILE A 228 41.97 -37.52 -40.40
CA ILE A 228 41.82 -38.95 -40.14
C ILE A 228 41.02 -39.02 -38.84
N GLU A 229 39.73 -39.33 -38.94
CA GLU A 229 39.00 -40.01 -37.87
C GLU A 229 39.66 -41.38 -37.63
N PRO A 230 39.77 -41.81 -36.37
CA PRO A 230 39.73 -43.24 -36.07
C PRO A 230 38.60 -43.55 -35.09
N GLU A 231 37.59 -44.20 -35.66
CA GLU A 231 37.00 -45.47 -35.24
C GLU A 231 37.04 -45.87 -33.76
N ALA A 232 35.84 -46.23 -33.28
CA ALA A 232 35.60 -46.92 -32.03
C ALA A 232 36.32 -48.27 -31.96
N GLN A 233 37.05 -48.50 -30.87
CA GLN A 233 37.46 -49.84 -30.46
C GLN A 233 36.99 -50.10 -29.02
N ASN A 234 36.03 -51.04 -28.94
CA ASN A 234 35.63 -51.75 -27.74
C ASN A 234 36.82 -52.57 -27.24
N ASP A 235 37.20 -52.41 -25.98
CA ASP A 235 37.90 -53.47 -25.24
C ASP A 235 37.24 -53.74 -23.89
N LYS A 236 36.62 -54.92 -23.83
CA LYS A 236 36.09 -55.59 -22.66
C LYS A 236 37.27 -56.03 -21.78
N LEU A 237 37.43 -55.43 -20.61
CA LEU A 237 38.24 -56.00 -19.53
C LEU A 237 37.32 -56.67 -18.51
N ILE A 238 37.14 -57.98 -18.68
CA ILE A 238 36.59 -58.88 -17.66
C ILE A 238 37.76 -59.28 -16.76
N VAL A 239 37.71 -58.91 -15.49
CA VAL A 239 38.53 -59.52 -14.44
C VAL A 239 37.61 -60.17 -13.43
N THR A 240 37.52 -61.49 -13.51
CA THR A 240 36.94 -62.34 -12.46
C THR A 240 38.04 -62.80 -11.51
N GLY A 241 37.84 -62.62 -10.21
CA GLY A 241 38.67 -63.23 -9.17
C GLY A 241 37.86 -63.36 -7.89
N SER A 242 37.56 -64.61 -7.51
CA SER A 242 36.70 -65.00 -6.39
C SER A 242 37.53 -65.36 -5.15
N ALA A 243 37.02 -65.02 -3.96
CA ALA A 243 36.90 -65.89 -2.76
C ALA A 243 37.30 -65.22 -1.41
N LYS A 244 36.27 -65.08 -0.57
CA LYS A 244 36.19 -65.22 0.91
C LYS A 244 37.08 -64.35 1.82
N GLY A 245 36.42 -63.57 2.68
CA GLY A 245 37.02 -63.02 3.90
C GLY A 245 36.08 -62.06 4.64
N SER A 246 35.53 -62.54 5.75
CA SER A 246 34.74 -61.81 6.75
C SER A 246 35.58 -60.76 7.50
N CYS A 247 34.91 -59.69 7.95
CA CYS A 247 35.08 -58.92 9.21
C CYS A 247 35.05 -57.39 8.99
N SER A 248 34.06 -56.73 9.60
CA SER A 248 34.12 -55.29 9.92
C SER A 248 35.12 -55.03 11.05
N PRO A 249 35.71 -53.82 11.12
CA PRO A 249 35.45 -52.99 12.31
C PRO A 249 35.36 -51.46 12.04
N ALA A 250 34.38 -50.85 12.73
CA ALA A 250 34.28 -49.56 13.46
C ALA A 250 35.07 -48.27 13.06
N PRO A 251 34.59 -47.07 13.48
CA PRO A 251 34.77 -45.78 12.80
C PRO A 251 35.95 -44.94 13.31
N VAL A 252 36.43 -44.01 12.47
CA VAL A 252 37.37 -42.94 12.87
C VAL A 252 36.64 -41.59 12.86
N LYS A 253 36.82 -40.85 13.96
CA LYS A 253 36.25 -39.54 14.29
C LYS A 253 37.12 -38.40 13.73
N GLU A 254 36.59 -37.17 13.88
CA GLU A 254 37.19 -35.82 13.70
C GLU A 254 36.79 -35.11 12.41
N ALA A 255 36.31 -33.87 12.37
CA ALA A 255 35.89 -32.91 13.40
C ALA A 255 34.98 -31.88 12.68
N GLN A 256 33.85 -31.50 13.29
CA GLN A 256 33.00 -30.40 12.81
C GLN A 256 33.52 -29.10 13.41
N ASN A 257 34.03 -28.21 12.56
CA ASN A 257 34.29 -26.81 12.90
C ASN A 257 33.06 -25.99 12.53
N ASP A 258 32.17 -25.77 13.49
CA ASP A 258 31.07 -24.80 13.39
C ASP A 258 31.62 -23.38 13.66
N ILE A 259 31.71 -22.56 12.61
CA ILE A 259 31.86 -21.11 12.75
C ILE A 259 30.45 -20.52 12.88
N VAL A 260 30.02 -20.27 14.10
CA VAL A 260 28.81 -19.50 14.41
C VAL A 260 29.15 -18.02 14.30
N VAL A 261 28.76 -17.37 13.20
CA VAL A 261 28.75 -15.90 13.11
C VAL A 261 27.41 -15.39 13.65
N VAL A 262 27.39 -14.95 14.91
CA VAL A 262 26.28 -14.20 15.51
C VAL A 262 26.35 -12.76 14.99
N ILE A 263 25.48 -12.39 14.05
CA ILE A 263 25.26 -10.98 13.69
C ILE A 263 24.04 -10.48 14.46
N GLY A 264 24.30 -9.85 15.60
CA GLY A 264 23.27 -9.16 16.39
C GLY A 264 22.77 -7.90 15.66
N SER A 265 21.48 -7.88 15.32
CA SER A 265 20.83 -6.69 14.76
C SER A 265 20.40 -5.76 15.90
N VAL A 266 21.20 -4.72 16.17
CA VAL A 266 20.82 -3.63 17.09
C VAL A 266 19.76 -2.76 16.40
N LYS A 267 18.57 -2.70 17.00
CA LYS A 267 17.51 -1.75 16.65
C LYS A 267 17.92 -0.38 17.17
N GLY A 268 18.21 0.57 16.28
CA GLY A 268 18.37 1.97 16.62
C GLY A 268 17.03 2.57 17.05
N SER A 269 16.86 2.75 18.36
CA SER A 269 15.79 3.52 18.97
C SER A 269 15.98 5.01 18.66
N ARG A 270 15.00 5.66 18.03
CA ARG A 270 14.91 7.13 18.01
C ARG A 270 14.63 7.60 19.44
N SER A 271 15.59 8.28 20.03
CA SER A 271 15.43 9.00 21.30
C SER A 271 14.39 10.12 21.16
N HIS A 272 13.60 10.29 22.22
CA HIS A 272 12.74 11.46 22.42
C HIS A 272 13.61 12.69 22.69
N ALA A 273 13.35 13.78 21.97
CA ALA A 273 13.90 15.09 22.33
C ALA A 273 13.31 15.55 23.68
N PRO A 274 14.09 16.20 24.56
CA PRO A 274 13.63 16.65 25.86
C PRO A 274 12.61 17.78 25.72
N VAL A 275 11.46 17.60 26.35
CA VAL A 275 10.43 18.63 26.55
C VAL A 275 10.92 19.52 27.69
N PRO A 276 10.98 20.86 27.54
CA PRO A 276 11.25 21.73 28.67
C PRO A 276 10.08 21.68 29.66
N GLU A 277 10.43 21.28 30.87
CA GLU A 277 9.58 21.18 32.06
C GLU A 277 9.12 22.59 32.46
N ALA A 278 7.85 22.90 32.18
CA ALA A 278 7.24 24.12 32.69
C ALA A 278 6.92 23.90 34.18
N GLN A 279 7.60 24.66 35.03
CA GLN A 279 7.30 24.80 36.45
C GLN A 279 5.83 25.22 36.61
N ASN A 280 5.05 24.35 37.26
CA ASN A 280 3.73 24.70 37.77
C ASN A 280 3.94 25.41 39.12
N ASP A 281 4.03 26.74 39.08
CA ASP A 281 3.78 27.55 40.27
C ASP A 281 2.30 27.44 40.61
N MET A 282 2.03 26.59 41.60
CA MET A 282 0.81 26.59 42.38
C MET A 282 0.81 27.87 43.20
N ASP A 283 0.00 28.87 42.83
CA ASP A 283 -0.46 29.90 43.76
C ASP A 283 -1.85 30.43 43.34
N ASP A 284 -2.71 30.48 44.36
CA ASP A 284 -3.97 31.24 44.48
C ASP A 284 -5.22 30.86 43.65
N VAL A 285 -5.85 29.78 44.09
CA VAL A 285 -7.32 29.69 44.10
C VAL A 285 -7.85 30.29 45.41
N LYS A 286 -8.26 31.57 45.41
CA LYS A 286 -9.16 32.16 46.43
C LYS A 286 -9.96 33.36 45.88
N LYS A 287 -11.29 33.27 46.06
CA LYS A 287 -12.35 34.31 45.95
C LYS A 287 -12.66 34.78 44.51
N PHE A 288 -13.92 34.74 44.03
CA PHE A 288 -15.11 35.33 44.63
C PHE A 288 -16.39 34.52 44.32
N VAL A 289 -17.21 34.35 45.36
CA VAL A 289 -18.67 34.39 45.29
C VAL A 289 -19.07 35.86 45.22
#